data_AF-A0A537R2J6-F1
#
_entry.id   AF-A0A537R2J6-F1
#
_cell.length_a   1.000
_cell.length_b   1.000
_cell.length_c   1.000
_cell.angle_alpha   90.00
_cell.angle_beta   90.00
_cell.angle_gamma   90.00
#
_symmetry.space_group_name_H-M   'P 1'
#
loop_
_entity.id
_entity.type
_entity.pdbx_description
1 polymer ?
#
loop_
_entity_poly.entity_id
_entity_poly.type
_entity_poly.pdbx_seq_one_letter_code
_entity_poly.pdbx_strand_id
1 'polypeptide(L)' 'MLSKLALAVALAFAIAMLPATSALAQRQGGTLRMYLWDNPPSASIHEEATISTVMPFMSVFNNLVLYD' A
#
# COMPACT_ATOMS: atom_id res chain seq x y z
N MET A 1 34.78 33.34 -4.17
CA MET A 1 34.17 32.37 -5.12
C MET A 1 34.21 30.95 -4.55
N LEU A 2 35.35 30.49 -4.01
CA LEU A 2 35.49 29.21 -3.30
C LEU A 2 34.48 28.97 -2.15
N SER A 3 34.22 29.98 -1.32
CA SER A 3 33.29 29.87 -0.18
C SER A 3 31.83 29.63 -0.58
N LYS A 4 31.40 30.18 -1.73
CA LYS A 4 30.04 29.96 -2.27
C LYS A 4 29.89 28.54 -2.82
N LEU A 5 30.96 28.00 -3.41
CA LEU A 5 30.98 26.62 -3.92
C LEU A 5 30.93 25.60 -2.78
N ALA A 6 31.70 25.84 -1.70
CA ALA A 6 31.67 25.00 -0.51
C ALA A 6 30.27 24.97 0.14
N LEU A 7 29.61 26.13 0.23
CA LEU A 7 28.25 26.22 0.74
C LEU A 7 27.25 25.44 -0.13
N ALA A 8 27.38 25.55 -1.47
CA ALA A 8 26.52 24.83 -2.41
C ALA A 8 26.69 23.31 -2.30
N VAL A 9 27.91 22.81 -2.14
CA VAL A 9 28.20 21.37 -1.96
C VAL A 9 27.65 20.87 -0.62
N ALA A 10 27.83 21.63 0.46
CA ALA A 10 27.30 21.27 1.77
C ALA A 10 25.76 21.20 1.76
N LEU A 11 25.11 22.14 1.07
CA LEU A 11 23.65 22.15 0.93
C LEU A 11 23.15 20.96 0.10
N ALA A 12 23.81 20.67 -1.03
CA ALA A 12 23.46 19.51 -1.86
C ALA A 12 23.61 18.19 -1.10
N PHE A 13 24.67 18.06 -0.30
CA PHE A 13 24.89 16.89 0.55
C PHE A 13 23.82 16.75 1.64
N ALA A 14 23.45 17.87 2.29
CA ALA A 14 22.38 17.87 3.30
C ALA A 14 21.02 17.47 2.71
N ILE A 15 20.70 17.92 1.49
CA ILE A 15 19.47 17.54 0.79
C ILE A 15 19.49 16.06 0.40
N ALA A 16 20.63 15.55 -0.07
CA ALA A 16 20.79 14.15 -0.44
C ALA A 16 20.66 13.18 0.76
N MET A 17 20.91 13.66 1.98
CA MET A 17 20.79 12.88 3.21
C MET A 17 19.39 12.95 3.83
N LEU A 18 18.44 13.67 3.25
CA LEU A 18 17.06 13.68 3.73
C LEU A 18 16.46 12.26 3.56
N PRO A 19 15.95 11.63 4.63
CA PRO A 19 15.35 10.32 4.51
C PRO A 19 14.09 10.43 3.63
N ALA A 20 13.97 9.55 2.65
CA ALA A 20 12.73 9.35 1.93
C ALA A 20 11.70 8.82 2.94
N THR A 21 10.79 9.69 3.40
CA THR A 21 9.73 9.28 4.31
C THR A 21 8.75 8.43 3.50
N SER A 22 8.68 7.13 3.81
CA SER A 22 7.62 6.27 3.30
C SER A 22 6.28 6.90 3.71
N ALA A 23 5.34 7.03 2.77
CA ALA A 23 3.99 7.44 3.09
C ALA A 23 3.37 6.37 4.02
N LEU A 24 3.36 6.63 5.33
CA LEU A 24 2.74 5.77 6.33
C LEU A 24 1.21 5.92 6.26
N ALA A 25 0.62 5.49 5.16
CA ALA A 25 -0.83 5.52 4.95
C ALA A 25 -1.56 4.50 5.86
N GLN A 26 -0.87 3.43 6.26
CA GLN A 26 -1.44 2.36 7.08
C GLN A 26 -1.31 2.68 8.58
N ARG A 27 -2.46 2.87 9.24
CA ARG A 27 -2.52 3.03 10.71
C ARG A 27 -2.43 1.66 11.39
N GLN A 28 -1.56 1.52 12.40
CA GLN A 28 -1.49 0.31 13.21
C GLN A 28 -2.79 0.13 14.01
N GLY A 29 -3.38 -1.08 13.95
CA GLY A 29 -4.61 -1.41 14.68
C GLY A 29 -5.89 -0.76 14.12
N GLY A 30 -5.84 -0.13 12.95
CA GLY A 30 -7.03 0.42 12.29
C GLY A 30 -7.85 -0.64 11.53
N THR A 31 -9.15 -0.40 11.38
CA THR A 31 -10.00 -1.19 10.48
C THR A 31 -9.94 -0.60 9.06
N LEU A 32 -9.55 -1.41 8.08
CA LEU A 32 -9.66 -1.05 6.67
C LEU A 32 -11.12 -1.00 6.26
N ARG A 33 -11.57 0.14 5.75
CA ARG A 33 -12.91 0.32 5.15
C ARG A 33 -12.74 0.49 3.65
N MET A 34 -13.40 -0.36 2.88
CA MET A 34 -13.35 -0.36 1.42
C MET A 34 -14.76 -0.26 0.84
N TYR A 35 -14.89 0.36 -0.33
CA TYR A 35 -16.14 0.39 -1.06
C TYR A 35 -16.19 -0.79 -2.03
N LEU A 36 -17.30 -1.51 -2.03
CA LEU A 36 -17.62 -2.52 -3.02
C LEU A 36 -18.82 -2.02 -3.82
N TRP A 37 -18.74 -2.12 -5.15
CA TRP A 37 -19.70 -1.49 -6.06
C TRP A 37 -21.04 -2.22 -6.13
N ASP A 38 -21.07 -3.49 -5.74
CA ASP A 38 -22.26 -4.33 -5.62
C ASP A 38 -22.23 -5.13 -4.31
N ASN A 39 -23.25 -5.98 -4.13
CA ASN A 39 -23.29 -6.94 -3.03
C ASN A 39 -23.09 -8.36 -3.61
N PRO A 40 -22.11 -9.14 -3.11
CA PRO A 40 -21.92 -10.51 -3.58
C PRO A 40 -23.17 -11.35 -3.27
N PRO A 41 -23.72 -12.10 -4.24
CA PRO A 41 -24.89 -12.96 -4.03
C PRO A 41 -24.66 -14.05 -2.99
N SER A 42 -23.43 -14.57 -2.91
CA SER A 42 -23.04 -15.60 -1.94
C SER A 42 -21.56 -15.48 -1.55
N ALA A 43 -21.12 -16.32 -0.60
CA ALA A 43 -19.69 -16.50 -0.27
C ALA A 43 -19.06 -17.69 -1.00
N SER A 44 -19.74 -18.29 -1.99
CA SER A 44 -19.28 -19.50 -2.68
C SER A 44 -18.38 -19.15 -3.86
N ILE A 45 -17.06 -19.31 -3.69
CA ILE A 45 -16.07 -19.08 -4.75
C ILE A 45 -16.15 -20.11 -5.89
N HIS A 46 -16.83 -21.25 -5.66
CA HIS A 46 -17.05 -22.27 -6.68
C HIS A 46 -18.20 -21.91 -7.62
N GLU A 47 -19.14 -21.10 -7.13
CA GLU A 47 -20.29 -20.63 -7.90
C GLU A 47 -20.02 -19.25 -8.52
N GLU A 48 -19.12 -18.45 -7.92
CA GLU A 48 -18.85 -17.07 -8.33
C GLU A 48 -17.35 -16.72 -8.31
N ALA A 49 -16.82 -16.26 -9.45
CA ALA A 49 -15.41 -15.90 -9.63
C ALA A 49 -15.22 -14.43 -10.02
N THR A 50 -15.98 -13.52 -9.39
CA THR A 50 -15.85 -12.07 -9.61
C THR A 50 -15.03 -11.41 -8.51
N ILE A 51 -14.53 -10.19 -8.76
CA ILE A 51 -13.76 -9.45 -7.74
C ILE A 51 -14.60 -9.12 -6.49
N SER A 52 -15.90 -8.90 -6.67
CA SER A 52 -16.85 -8.62 -5.58
C SER A 52 -17.02 -9.77 -4.60
N THR A 53 -16.82 -11.01 -5.05
CA THR A 53 -16.86 -12.18 -4.17
C THR A 53 -15.44 -12.53 -3.71
N VAL A 54 -14.47 -12.59 -4.62
CA VAL A 54 -13.11 -13.04 -4.28
C VAL A 54 -12.42 -12.07 -3.32
N MET A 55 -12.45 -10.76 -3.57
CA MET A 55 -11.70 -9.77 -2.78
C MET A 55 -12.09 -9.73 -1.29
N PRO A 56 -13.38 -9.62 -0.90
CA PRO A 56 -13.75 -9.56 0.52
C PRO A 56 -13.60 -10.90 1.25
N PHE A 57 -13.71 -12.04 0.56
CA PHE A 57 -13.64 -13.37 1.18
C PHE A 57 -12.26 -14.03 1.08
N MET A 58 -11.31 -13.49 0.32
CA MET A 58 -9.96 -14.08 0.15
C MET A 58 -9.24 -14.33 1.49
N SER A 59 -9.42 -13.44 2.48
CA SER A 59 -8.81 -13.60 3.81
C SER A 59 -9.53 -14.60 4.73
N VAL A 60 -10.75 -15.02 4.36
CA VAL A 60 -11.56 -15.99 5.11
C VAL A 60 -11.22 -17.43 4.71
N PHE A 61 -10.84 -17.65 3.45
CA PHE A 61 -10.48 -18.97 2.93
C PHE A 61 -8.98 -19.26 3.00
N ASN A 62 -8.62 -20.54 2.98
CA ASN A 62 -7.23 -20.98 2.91
C ASN A 62 -6.80 -21.15 1.44
N ASN A 63 -6.22 -20.08 0.88
CA ASN A 63 -5.71 -20.09 -0.48
C ASN A 63 -4.42 -20.93 -0.58
N LEU A 64 -4.26 -21.67 -1.69
CA LEU A 64 -3.06 -22.48 -1.95
C LEU A 64 -1.83 -21.61 -2.27
N VAL A 65 -2.05 -20.47 -2.93
CA VAL A 65 -1.03 -19.50 -3.32
C VAL A 65 -1.60 -18.11 -3.11
N LEU A 66 -0.78 -17.18 -2.60
CA LEU A 66 -1.09 -15.75 -2.52
C LEU A 66 0.02 -14.99 -3.26
N TYR A 67 -0.37 -14.04 -4.11
CA TYR A 67 0.56 -13.23 -4.89
C TYR A 67 0.92 -11.94 -4.14
N ASP A 68 2.16 -11.47 -4.29
CA ASP A 68 2.68 -10.16 -3.87
C ASP A 68 2.71 -9.20 -5.06
#